data_AF-A0A699Z282-F1
#
_entry.id   AF-A0A699Z282-F1
#
_cell.length_a   1.000
_cell.length_b   1.000
_cell.length_c   1.000
_cell.angle_alpha   90.00
_cell.angle_beta   90.00
_cell.angle_gamma   90.00
#
_symmetry.space_group_name_H-M   'P 1'
#
loop_
_entity.id
_entity.type
_entity.pdbx_description
1 polymer ?
#
loop_
_entity_poly.entity_id
_entity_poly.type
_entity_poly.pdbx_seq_one_letter_code
_entity_poly.pdbx_strand_id
1 'polypeptide(L)'
;MNVDDCCAVCAEPLEWTGVSICGHKETCSKCVARWRFVLKDTRCMVCKTEQPRILFTRFMGDFTTRLTAEQYDDLKRRADNGEVNYIAAIEGYFNDPNHYQQIK
;
A
#
# COMPACT_ATOMS: atom_id res chain seq x y z
N MET A 1 2.40 -13.09 -19.66
CA MET A 1 1.93 -12.48 -18.40
C MET A 1 1.93 -13.61 -17.39
N ASN A 2 2.75 -13.51 -16.35
CA ASN A 2 2.83 -14.57 -15.36
C ASN A 2 1.56 -14.48 -14.50
N VAL A 3 0.88 -15.61 -14.26
CA VAL A 3 -0.42 -15.63 -13.56
C VAL A 3 -0.28 -15.21 -12.08
N ASP A 4 0.97 -15.14 -11.61
CA ASP A 4 1.37 -14.75 -10.26
C ASP A 4 1.33 -13.24 -10.00
N ASP A 5 1.21 -12.40 -11.04
CA ASP A 5 1.21 -10.93 -10.92
C ASP A 5 -0.21 -10.33 -10.94
N CYS A 6 -1.18 -11.05 -10.38
CA CYS A 6 -2.56 -10.61 -10.25
C CYS A 6 -2.93 -10.34 -8.78
N CYS A 7 -3.84 -9.40 -8.57
CA CYS A 7 -4.40 -9.11 -7.26
C CYS A 7 -5.16 -10.31 -6.69
N ALA A 8 -4.81 -10.75 -5.49
CA ALA A 8 -5.48 -11.86 -4.80
C ALA A 8 -6.96 -11.60 -4.47
N VAL A 9 -7.43 -10.35 -4.59
CA VAL A 9 -8.80 -9.94 -4.26
C VAL A 9 -9.66 -9.77 -5.52
N CYS A 10 -9.19 -9.02 -6.51
CA CYS A 10 -9.98 -8.69 -7.69
C CYS A 10 -9.50 -9.37 -8.98
N ALA A 11 -8.42 -10.17 -8.92
CA ALA A 11 -7.81 -10.85 -10.06
C ALA A 11 -7.30 -9.95 -11.21
N GLU A 12 -7.33 -8.62 -11.02
CA GLU A 12 -6.76 -7.64 -11.96
C GLU A 12 -5.22 -7.60 -11.90
N PRO A 13 -4.53 -7.14 -12.95
CA PRO A 13 -3.09 -6.96 -12.95
C PRO A 13 -2.59 -6.14 -11.76
N LEU A 14 -1.57 -6.65 -11.09
CA LEU A 14 -0.98 -6.06 -9.89
C LEU A 14 0.10 -5.05 -10.29
N GLU A 15 -0.29 -3.83 -10.67
CA GLU A 15 0.67 -2.77 -11.02
C GLU A 15 1.14 -1.95 -9.80
N TRP A 16 0.22 -1.74 -8.86
CA TRP A 16 0.41 -0.98 -7.64
C TRP A 16 -0.13 -1.78 -6.46
N THR A 17 0.58 -1.75 -5.35
CA THR A 17 0.24 -2.51 -4.15
C THR A 17 0.39 -1.65 -2.90
N GLY A 18 -0.21 -2.08 -1.80
CA GLY A 18 -0.01 -1.49 -0.48
C GLY A 18 0.87 -2.38 0.37
N VAL A 19 2.06 -1.90 0.74
CA VAL A 19 3.00 -2.61 1.62
C VAL A 19 3.04 -1.96 3.00
N SER A 20 3.13 -2.80 4.02
CA SER A 20 3.30 -2.39 5.42
C SER A 20 4.34 -3.30 6.08
N ILE A 21 4.54 -3.19 7.40
CA ILE A 21 5.60 -3.93 8.10
C ILE A 21 5.42 -5.46 8.03
N CYS A 22 4.19 -5.94 7.82
CA CYS A 22 3.92 -7.37 7.58
C CYS A 22 4.44 -7.90 6.23
N GLY A 23 4.85 -7.03 5.30
CA GLY A 23 5.52 -7.40 4.04
C GLY A 23 4.64 -8.00 2.94
N HIS A 24 3.39 -8.35 3.22
CA HIS A 24 2.41 -8.81 2.23
C HIS A 24 2.14 -7.73 1.17
N LYS A 25 2.10 -8.15 -0.09
CA LYS A 25 2.03 -7.28 -1.28
C LYS A 25 1.08 -7.81 -2.37
N GLU A 26 0.35 -8.87 -2.09
CA GLU A 26 -0.45 -9.65 -3.03
C GLU A 26 -1.79 -8.97 -3.41
N THR A 27 -2.07 -7.79 -2.85
CA THR A 27 -3.33 -7.06 -3.06
C THR A 27 -3.09 -5.70 -3.70
N CYS A 28 -3.84 -5.38 -4.75
CA CYS A 28 -3.66 -4.11 -5.47
C CYS A 28 -4.03 -2.91 -4.61
N SER A 29 -3.43 -1.76 -4.90
CA SER A 29 -3.63 -0.52 -4.15
C SER A 29 -5.09 -0.10 -4.08
N LYS A 30 -5.85 -0.28 -5.16
CA LYS A 30 -7.29 0.03 -5.21
C LYS A 30 -8.11 -0.82 -4.24
N CYS A 31 -7.82 -2.11 -4.14
CA CYS A 31 -8.51 -3.00 -3.20
C CYS A 31 -8.17 -2.65 -1.75
N VAL A 32 -6.89 -2.41 -1.46
CA VAL A 32 -6.44 -1.97 -0.13
C VAL A 32 -7.06 -0.61 0.25
N ALA A 33 -7.05 0.37 -0.65
CA ALA A 33 -7.64 1.68 -0.41
C ALA A 33 -9.15 1.58 -0.16
N ARG A 34 -9.88 0.78 -0.96
CA ARG A 34 -11.31 0.54 -0.75
C ARG A 34 -11.60 -0.15 0.58
N TRP A 35 -10.80 -1.15 0.96
CA TRP A 35 -10.92 -1.85 2.24
C TRP A 35 -10.82 -0.87 3.41
N ARG A 36 -9.77 -0.04 3.41
CA ARG A 36 -9.58 0.98 4.44
C ARG A 36 -10.64 2.08 4.41
N PHE A 37 -11.04 2.53 3.22
CA PHE A 37 -11.98 3.64 3.10
C PHE A 37 -13.41 3.24 3.45
N VAL A 38 -13.90 2.12 2.91
CA VAL A 38 -15.30 1.69 3.02
C VAL A 38 -15.52 0.94 4.33
N LEU A 39 -14.66 -0.02 4.65
CA LEU A 39 -14.84 -0.90 5.81
C LEU A 39 -14.14 -0.39 7.06
N LYS A 40 -13.35 0.68 6.95
CA LYS A 40 -12.57 1.27 8.05
C LYS A 40 -11.67 0.24 8.75
N ASP A 41 -11.22 -0.76 7.99
CA ASP A 41 -10.39 -1.84 8.50
C ASP A 41 -8.93 -1.64 8.04
N THR A 42 -8.06 -1.46 9.03
CA THR A 42 -6.62 -1.17 8.87
C THR A 42 -5.76 -2.43 8.94
N ARG A 43 -6.35 -3.61 9.09
CA ARG A 43 -5.62 -4.88 9.10
C ARG A 43 -5.17 -5.28 7.70
N CYS A 44 -4.06 -5.99 7.62
CA CYS A 44 -3.61 -6.61 6.39
C CYS A 44 -4.67 -7.56 5.84
N MET A 45 -5.01 -7.46 4.54
CA MET A 45 -6.03 -8.29 3.93
C MET A 45 -5.63 -9.78 3.88
N VAL A 46 -4.33 -10.08 3.93
CA VAL A 46 -3.75 -11.43 3.90
C VAL A 46 -3.66 -12.02 5.32
N CYS A 47 -2.80 -11.46 6.17
CA CYS A 47 -2.51 -12.05 7.49
C CYS A 47 -3.34 -11.49 8.65
N LYS A 48 -4.22 -10.50 8.40
CA LYS A 48 -5.10 -9.85 9.39
C LYS A 48 -4.39 -9.13 10.55
N THR A 49 -3.05 -9.02 10.51
CA THR A 49 -2.30 -8.20 11.47
C THR A 49 -2.69 -6.74 11.31
N GLU A 50 -2.84 -6.03 12.43
CA GLU A 50 -3.12 -4.59 12.46
C GLU A 50 -1.99 -3.81 11.79
N GLN A 51 -2.30 -2.98 10.79
CA GLN A 51 -1.32 -2.16 10.07
C GLN A 51 -1.81 -0.70 10.05
N PRO A 52 -1.54 0.09 11.09
CA PRO A 52 -2.05 1.45 11.18
C PRO A 52 -1.66 2.33 9.99
N ARG A 53 -0.51 2.08 9.37
CA ARG A 53 0.00 2.82 8.20
C ARG A 53 0.24 1.85 7.04
N ILE A 54 0.14 2.37 5.81
CA ILE A 54 0.46 1.61 4.60
C ILE A 54 1.14 2.48 3.55
N LEU A 55 2.19 1.98 2.89
CA LEU A 55 2.82 2.63 1.75
C LEU A 55 2.31 2.00 0.46
N PHE A 56 1.68 2.81 -0.38
CA PHE A 56 1.36 2.48 -1.76
C PHE A 56 2.58 2.72 -2.64
N THR A 57 2.98 1.67 -3.36
CA THR A 57 4.17 1.65 -4.21
C THR A 57 3.95 0.75 -5.43
N ARG A 58 4.83 0.89 -6.41
CA ARG A 58 4.80 0.07 -7.63
C ARG A 58 5.12 -1.38 -7.28
N PHE A 59 4.33 -2.30 -7.83
CA PHE A 59 4.61 -3.72 -7.72
C PHE A 59 5.67 -4.12 -8.76
N MET A 60 6.67 -4.85 -8.29
CA MET A 60 7.82 -5.30 -9.09
C MET A 60 8.15 -6.77 -8.77
N GLY A 61 7.15 -7.60 -8.50
CA GLY A 61 7.36 -8.99 -8.07
C GLY A 61 8.19 -9.02 -6.79
N ASP A 62 9.21 -9.87 -6.75
CA ASP A 62 10.13 -10.00 -5.61
C ASP A 62 10.93 -8.75 -5.28
N PHE A 63 11.11 -7.84 -6.24
CA PHE A 63 11.82 -6.57 -6.05
C PHE A 63 10.93 -5.44 -5.52
N THR A 64 9.64 -5.71 -5.27
CA THR A 64 8.73 -4.74 -4.65
C THR A 64 9.31 -4.29 -3.30
N THR A 65 9.31 -2.98 -3.08
CA THR A 65 9.81 -2.36 -1.84
C THR A 65 9.24 -3.05 -0.61
N ARG A 66 10.12 -3.43 0.32
CA ARG A 66 9.77 -3.83 1.68
C ARG A 66 10.17 -2.72 2.62
N LEU A 67 9.31 -2.42 3.60
CA LEU A 67 9.62 -1.45 4.63
C LEU A 67 10.37 -2.13 5.76
N THR A 68 11.50 -1.55 6.18
CA THR A 68 12.06 -1.84 7.50
C THR A 68 11.20 -1.18 8.59
N ALA A 69 11.42 -1.56 9.86
CA ALA A 69 10.72 -0.93 10.98
C ALA A 69 10.99 0.58 11.03
N GLU A 70 12.24 0.98 10.81
CA GLU A 70 12.64 2.39 10.79
C GLU A 70 11.92 3.13 9.66
N GLN A 71 11.90 2.59 8.45
CA GLN A 71 11.21 3.22 7.31
C GLN A 71 9.70 3.33 7.53
N TYR A 72 9.10 2.35 8.20
CA TYR A 72 7.68 2.32 8.52
C TYR A 72 7.29 3.40 9.55
N ASP A 73 8.11 3.60 10.56
CA ASP A 73 7.91 4.64 11.58
C ASP A 73 8.18 6.04 11.03
N ASP A 74 9.07 6.13 10.04
CA ASP A 74 9.48 7.38 9.41
C ASP A 74 8.46 7.94 8.40
N LEU A 75 7.49 7.13 7.94
CA LEU A 75 6.51 7.54 6.90
C LEU A 75 5.82 8.87 7.19
N LYS A 76 5.48 9.14 8.46
CA LYS A 76 4.87 10.40 8.87
C LYS A 76 5.83 11.58 8.65
N ARG A 77 7.07 11.47 9.12
CA ARG A 77 8.09 12.52 8.93
C ARG A 77 8.34 12.77 7.43
N ARG A 78 8.38 11.70 6.64
CA ARG A 78 8.53 11.79 5.18
C ARG A 78 7.36 12.53 4.52
N ALA A 79 6.14 12.31 4.99
CA ALA A 79 4.97 13.06 4.51
C ALA A 79 5.04 14.53 4.92
N ASP A 80 5.41 14.82 6.18
CA ASP A 80 5.56 16.18 6.69
C ASP A 80 6.65 16.96 5.93
N ASN A 81 7.69 16.25 5.46
CA ASN A 81 8.75 16.79 4.60
C ASN A 81 8.38 16.89 3.10
N GLY A 82 7.20 16.40 2.69
CA GLY A 82 6.79 16.35 1.28
C GLY A 82 7.50 15.30 0.43
N GLU A 83 8.20 14.34 1.03
CA GLU A 83 8.88 13.24 0.33
C GLU A 83 7.91 12.15 -0.16
N VAL A 84 6.77 12.01 0.51
CA VAL A 84 5.65 11.13 0.12
C VAL A 84 4.34 11.89 0.29
N ASN A 85 3.34 11.54 -0.50
CA ASN A 85 1.99 12.09 -0.33
C ASN A 85 1.20 11.24 0.68
N TYR A 86 0.25 11.84 1.38
CA TYR A 86 -0.56 11.15 2.39
C TYR A 86 -2.06 11.40 2.19
N ILE A 87 -2.85 10.34 2.34
CA ILE A 87 -4.32 10.38 2.36
C ILE A 87 -4.79 9.87 3.73
N ALA A 88 -5.27 10.80 4.56
CA ALA A 88 -5.74 10.50 5.92
C ALA A 88 -6.91 9.50 5.94
N ALA A 89 -7.85 9.61 4.99
CA ALA A 89 -9.05 8.76 4.95
C ALA A 89 -8.76 7.25 4.82
N ILE A 90 -7.54 6.87 4.42
CA ILE A 90 -7.09 5.48 4.27
C ILE A 90 -5.76 5.22 4.99
N GLU A 91 -5.27 6.14 5.82
CA GLU A 91 -3.96 6.05 6.48
C GLU A 91 -2.83 5.62 5.52
N GLY A 92 -2.87 6.19 4.30
CA GLY A 92 -2.13 5.72 3.15
C GLY A 92 -1.08 6.73 2.68
N TYR A 93 0.15 6.26 2.51
CA TYR A 93 1.29 7.02 2.01
C TYR A 93 1.59 6.62 0.56
N PHE A 94 2.08 7.54 -0.26
CA PHE A 94 2.33 7.33 -1.69
C PHE A 94 3.69 7.88 -2.06
N ASN A 95 4.59 7.01 -2.55
CA ASN A 95 5.89 7.43 -3.07
C ASN A 95 5.86 7.89 -4.53
N ASP A 96 4.77 7.61 -5.25
CA ASP A 96 4.54 8.06 -6.62
C ASP A 96 3.42 9.12 -6.66
N PRO A 97 3.72 10.37 -7.08
CA PRO A 97 2.72 11.43 -7.16
C PRO A 97 1.59 11.16 -8.17
N ASN A 98 1.86 10.47 -9.28
CA ASN A 98 0.83 10.14 -10.27
C ASN A 98 -0.14 9.11 -9.69
N HIS A 99 0.37 8.10 -8.99
CA HIS A 99 -0.48 7.12 -8.33
C HIS A 99 -1.31 7.75 -7.20
N TYR A 100 -0.74 8.68 -6.44
CA TYR A 100 -1.48 9.49 -5.47
C TYR A 100 -2.69 10.20 -6.10
N GLN A 101 -2.50 10.87 -7.25
CA GLN A 101 -3.62 11.55 -7.94
C GLN A 101 -4.69 10.59 -8.48
N GLN A 102 -4.34 9.33 -8.75
CA GLN A 102 -5.32 8.32 -9.23
C GLN A 102 -6.21 7.76 -8.12
N ILE A 103 -5.75 7.80 -6.86
CA ILE A 103 -6.47 7.24 -5.70
C ILE A 103 -7.18 8.33 -4.88
N LYS A 104 -6.66 9.55 -4.89
CA LYS A 104 -7.26 10.72 -4.26
C LYS A 104 -8.65 11.02 -4.82
#